data_AF-A0A3M1FST0-F1
#
_entry.id   AF-A0A3M1FST0-F1
#
_cell.length_a   1.000
_cell.length_b   1.000
_cell.length_c   1.000
_cell.angle_alpha   90.00
_cell.angle_beta   90.00
_cell.angle_gamma   90.00
#
_symmetry.space_group_name_H-M   'P 1'
#
loop_
_entity.id
_entity.type
_entity.pdbx_description
1 polymer ?
#
loop_
_entity_poly.entity_id
_entity_poly.type
_entity_poly.pdbx_seq_one_letter_code
_entity_poly.pdbx_strand_id
1 'polypeptide(L)'
;MNKKEKHPLVVDVVIAPLKQSFTYLKGESEVKAGDVVFIPLGKRIAKGFVITNPRKASKKEREKLALKPIKKVICSAFKEEQLPFFNWIADYYSVTLSEVLDTAVPAFSLTPLLKRIKLTQKGEATKTLSAAPKQSEILRFIKEEGGSTYQAIIKQRFLNCHSPLKAL
;
A
#
# COMPACT_ATOMS: atom_id res chain seq x y z
N MET A 1 15.97 -20.81 -30.40
CA MET A 1 15.84 -20.54 -28.94
C MET A 1 14.61 -19.69 -28.69
N ASN A 2 13.51 -20.32 -28.28
CA ASN A 2 12.22 -19.65 -28.09
C ASN A 2 12.26 -18.69 -26.90
N LYS A 3 12.14 -17.40 -27.19
CA LYS A 3 11.92 -16.33 -26.22
C LYS A 3 10.54 -16.56 -25.60
N LYS A 4 10.45 -17.32 -24.49
CA LYS A 4 9.20 -17.52 -23.74
C LYS A 4 8.63 -16.13 -23.46
N GLU A 5 7.51 -15.80 -24.09
CA GLU A 5 6.74 -14.59 -23.76
C GLU A 5 6.35 -14.69 -22.28
N LYS A 6 7.10 -13.99 -21.42
CA LYS A 6 6.83 -13.92 -19.99
C LYS A 6 5.63 -12.99 -19.83
N HIS A 7 4.43 -13.53 -20.00
CA HIS A 7 3.22 -12.77 -19.73
C HIS A 7 3.23 -12.35 -18.25
N PRO A 8 3.07 -11.05 -17.94
CA PRO A 8 3.01 -10.62 -16.55
C PRO A 8 1.80 -11.26 -15.87
N LEU A 9 1.99 -11.69 -14.62
CA LEU A 9 0.92 -12.20 -13.79
C LEU A 9 0.20 -11.03 -13.12
N VAL A 10 -1.12 -11.10 -13.15
CA VAL A 10 -2.02 -10.10 -12.57
C VAL A 10 -2.98 -10.76 -11.59
N VAL A 11 -3.48 -9.95 -10.68
CA VAL A 11 -4.54 -10.30 -9.73
C VAL A 11 -5.53 -9.16 -9.63
N ASP A 12 -6.77 -9.49 -9.34
CA ASP A 12 -7.85 -8.53 -9.11
C ASP A 12 -8.01 -8.29 -7.61
N VAL A 13 -8.08 -7.01 -7.25
CA VAL A 13 -8.09 -6.54 -5.87
C VAL A 13 -9.32 -5.66 -5.65
N VAL A 14 -10.07 -5.94 -4.60
CA VAL A 14 -11.18 -5.08 -4.14
C VAL A 14 -10.71 -4.20 -2.99
N ILE A 15 -11.27 -3.00 -2.90
CA ILE A 15 -10.80 -1.94 -2.01
C ILE A 15 -12.02 -1.31 -1.37
N ALA A 16 -12.17 -1.39 -0.05
CA ALA A 16 -13.33 -0.79 0.60
C ALA A 16 -13.33 0.76 0.50
N PRO A 17 -14.48 1.42 0.31
CA PRO A 17 -15.83 0.88 0.03
C PRO A 17 -16.17 0.85 -1.48
N LEU A 18 -15.18 0.63 -2.35
CA LEU A 18 -15.38 0.65 -3.81
C LEU A 18 -16.09 -0.61 -4.28
N LYS A 19 -17.06 -0.43 -5.20
CA LYS A 19 -17.83 -1.52 -5.80
C LYS A 19 -17.02 -2.38 -6.76
N GLN A 20 -16.14 -1.76 -7.54
CA GLN A 20 -15.36 -2.44 -8.58
C GLN A 20 -14.05 -3.00 -8.05
N SER A 21 -13.60 -4.10 -8.65
CA SER A 21 -12.24 -4.59 -8.51
C SER A 21 -11.28 -3.83 -9.43
N PHE A 22 -10.00 -3.86 -9.07
CA PHE A 22 -8.93 -3.27 -9.84
C PHE A 22 -7.83 -4.29 -10.07
N THR A 23 -7.32 -4.35 -11.29
CA THR A 23 -6.26 -5.29 -11.67
C THR A 23 -4.89 -4.70 -11.36
N TYR A 24 -4.05 -5.48 -10.67
CA TYR A 24 -2.67 -5.13 -10.32
C TYR A 24 -1.69 -6.19 -10.81
N LEU A 25 -0.44 -5.79 -11.05
CA LEU A 25 0.64 -6.74 -11.29
C LEU A 25 1.00 -7.43 -9.96
N LYS A 26 1.14 -8.75 -10.00
CA LYS A 26 1.64 -9.54 -8.85
C LYS A 26 2.98 -9.02 -8.34
N GLY A 27 3.87 -8.63 -9.26
CA GLY A 27 5.25 -8.27 -8.95
C GLY A 27 6.06 -9.50 -8.55
N GLU A 28 7.05 -9.30 -7.67
CA GLU A 28 7.93 -10.37 -7.15
C GLU A 28 7.33 -11.12 -5.96
N SER A 29 6.39 -10.49 -5.23
CA SER A 29 5.76 -11.10 -4.07
C SER A 29 4.88 -12.29 -4.47
N GLU A 30 4.90 -13.35 -3.66
CA GLU A 30 3.85 -14.37 -3.74
C GLU A 30 2.54 -13.77 -3.26
N VAL A 31 1.52 -13.82 -4.11
CA VAL A 31 0.19 -13.27 -3.87
C VAL A 31 -0.81 -14.30 -4.34
N LYS A 32 -1.86 -14.54 -3.56
CA LYS A 32 -2.97 -15.44 -3.89
C LYS A 32 -4.31 -14.85 -3.47
N ALA A 33 -5.40 -15.44 -3.93
CA ALA A 33 -6.74 -15.09 -3.45
C ALA A 33 -6.80 -15.26 -1.92
N GLY A 34 -7.43 -14.30 -1.23
CA GLY A 34 -7.48 -14.27 0.23
C GLY A 34 -6.43 -13.42 0.93
N ASP A 35 -5.41 -12.95 0.19
CA ASP A 35 -4.40 -12.08 0.76
C ASP A 35 -4.90 -10.64 0.92
N VAL A 36 -4.46 -10.00 2.00
CA VAL A 36 -4.61 -8.56 2.22
C VAL A 36 -3.32 -7.87 1.81
N VAL A 37 -3.43 -6.84 0.98
CA VAL A 37 -2.30 -6.19 0.32
C VAL A 37 -2.34 -4.68 0.46
N PHE A 38 -1.17 -4.06 0.45
CA PHE A 38 -1.02 -2.63 0.18
C PHE A 38 -0.78 -2.39 -1.31
N ILE A 39 -1.59 -1.51 -1.87
CA ILE A 39 -1.61 -1.19 -3.31
C ILE A 39 -1.65 0.33 -3.53
N PRO A 40 -1.07 0.81 -4.64
CA PRO A 40 -1.19 2.21 -5.02
C PRO A 40 -2.59 2.48 -5.59
N LEU A 41 -3.31 3.44 -5.01
CA LEU A 41 -4.61 3.92 -5.49
C LEU A 41 -4.56 5.44 -5.67
N GLY A 42 -4.47 5.90 -6.91
CA GLY A 42 -4.23 7.31 -7.22
C GLY A 42 -2.93 7.82 -6.58
N LYS A 43 -3.03 8.83 -5.71
CA LYS A 43 -1.91 9.45 -4.96
C LYS A 43 -1.66 8.82 -3.57
N ARG A 44 -2.49 7.87 -3.15
CA ARG A 44 -2.38 7.21 -1.83
C ARG A 44 -2.03 5.73 -1.96
N ILE A 45 -1.65 5.13 -0.84
CA ILE A 45 -1.58 3.68 -0.69
C ILE A 45 -2.83 3.26 0.07
N ALA A 46 -3.51 2.24 -0.44
CA ALA A 46 -4.73 1.69 0.14
C ALA A 46 -4.50 0.23 0.54
N LYS A 47 -5.28 -0.24 1.51
CA LYS A 47 -5.47 -1.65 1.78
C LYS A 47 -6.45 -2.21 0.74
N GLY A 48 -6.16 -3.40 0.23
CA GLY A 48 -7.08 -4.13 -0.65
C GLY A 48 -7.05 -5.63 -0.36
N PHE A 49 -8.07 -6.33 -0.82
CA PHE A 49 -8.24 -7.77 -0.68
C PHE A 49 -8.13 -8.43 -2.05
N VAL A 50 -7.28 -9.43 -2.18
CA VAL A 50 -7.08 -10.16 -3.42
C VAL A 50 -8.19 -11.18 -3.59
N ILE A 51 -8.93 -11.11 -4.70
CA ILE A 51 -10.11 -11.95 -4.96
C ILE A 51 -9.89 -12.97 -6.08
N THR A 52 -8.72 -12.99 -6.70
CA THR A 52 -8.37 -13.95 -7.76
C THR A 52 -6.96 -14.48 -7.56
N ASN A 53 -6.73 -15.75 -7.87
CA ASN A 53 -5.37 -16.25 -8.01
C ASN A 53 -4.61 -15.60 -9.18
N PRO A 54 -3.26 -15.59 -9.14
CA PRO A 54 -2.45 -15.03 -10.22
C PRO A 54 -2.77 -15.65 -11.57
N ARG A 55 -3.17 -14.82 -12.52
CA ARG A 55 -3.43 -15.22 -13.91
C ARG A 55 -2.58 -14.43 -14.88
N LYS A 56 -2.41 -14.94 -16.10
CA LYS A 56 -1.75 -14.20 -17.17
C LYS A 56 -2.59 -12.97 -17.55
N ALA A 57 -1.94 -11.82 -17.72
CA ALA A 57 -2.60 -10.63 -18.23
C ALA A 57 -3.16 -10.86 -19.64
N SER A 58 -4.42 -10.50 -19.85
CA SER A 58 -5.09 -10.49 -21.16
C SER A 58 -4.44 -9.49 -22.11
N LYS A 59 -4.70 -9.63 -23.42
CA LYS A 59 -4.19 -8.71 -24.45
C LYS A 59 -4.57 -7.26 -24.15
N LYS A 60 -5.82 -7.01 -23.77
CA LYS A 60 -6.35 -5.69 -23.39
C LYS A 60 -5.62 -5.10 -22.18
N GLU A 61 -5.35 -5.89 -21.15
CA GLU A 61 -4.65 -5.44 -19.94
C GLU A 61 -3.18 -5.08 -20.23
N ARG A 62 -2.54 -5.77 -21.18
CA ARG A 62 -1.18 -5.44 -21.62
C ARG A 62 -1.11 -4.18 -22.47
N GLU A 63 -2.14 -3.93 -23.28
CA GLU A 63 -2.17 -2.82 -24.24
C GLU A 63 -2.72 -1.52 -23.64
N LYS A 64 -3.66 -1.58 -22.70
CA LYS A 64 -4.43 -0.40 -22.27
C LYS A 64 -3.95 0.28 -20.98
N LEU A 65 -3.13 -0.33 -20.14
CA LEU A 65 -2.84 0.23 -18.82
C LEU A 65 -1.40 -0.03 -18.38
N ALA A 66 -0.72 1.04 -17.92
CA ALA A 66 0.44 0.92 -17.07
C ALA A 66 0.00 0.35 -15.71
N LEU A 67 -0.23 -0.96 -15.66
CA LEU A 67 -0.64 -1.66 -14.45
C LEU A 67 0.41 -1.43 -13.37
N LYS A 68 -0.05 -1.08 -12.17
CA LYS A 68 0.85 -0.84 -11.05
C LYS A 68 1.11 -2.17 -10.31
N PRO A 69 2.31 -2.38 -9.77
CA PRO A 69 2.59 -3.54 -8.94
C PRO A 69 2.00 -3.39 -7.53
N ILE A 70 1.65 -4.52 -6.93
CA ILE A 70 1.39 -4.62 -5.49
C ILE A 70 2.63 -4.15 -4.72
N LYS A 71 2.42 -3.35 -3.67
CA LYS A 71 3.53 -2.81 -2.87
C LYS A 71 3.99 -3.78 -1.79
N LYS A 72 3.05 -4.44 -1.12
CA LYS A 72 3.35 -5.34 -0.01
C LYS A 72 2.16 -6.26 0.26
N VAL A 73 2.42 -7.54 0.52
CA VAL A 73 1.45 -8.47 1.12
C VAL A 73 1.53 -8.33 2.64
N ILE A 74 0.38 -8.22 3.29
CA ILE A 74 0.28 -8.04 4.74
C ILE A 74 0.10 -9.39 5.41
N CYS A 75 -0.95 -10.11 5.02
CA CYS A 75 -1.31 -11.43 5.57
C CYS A 75 -2.28 -12.15 4.62
N SER A 76 -2.48 -13.45 4.85
CA SER A 76 -3.57 -14.21 4.26
C SER A 76 -4.75 -14.22 5.24
N ALA A 77 -5.87 -13.62 4.86
CA ALA A 77 -7.01 -13.39 5.76
C ALA A 77 -8.15 -14.41 5.57
N PHE A 78 -8.31 -14.94 4.36
CA PHE A 78 -9.33 -15.95 4.04
C PHE A 78 -8.82 -16.87 2.93
N LYS A 79 -9.57 -17.93 2.63
CA LYS A 79 -9.29 -18.82 1.49
C LYS A 79 -10.19 -18.51 0.30
N GLU A 80 -9.74 -18.84 -0.90
CA GLU A 80 -10.50 -18.61 -2.14
C GLU A 80 -11.91 -19.23 -2.09
N GLU A 81 -12.05 -20.41 -1.48
CA GLU A 81 -13.32 -21.14 -1.38
C GLU A 81 -14.37 -20.41 -0.52
N GLN A 82 -13.95 -19.41 0.26
CA GLN A 82 -14.86 -18.56 1.05
C GLN A 82 -15.42 -17.38 0.24
N LEU A 83 -14.83 -17.05 -0.92
CA LEU A 83 -15.31 -15.94 -1.76
C LEU A 83 -16.76 -16.08 -2.21
N PRO A 84 -17.27 -17.26 -2.61
CA PRO A 84 -18.69 -17.42 -2.95
C PRO A 84 -19.61 -17.04 -1.78
N PHE A 85 -19.24 -17.39 -0.54
CA PHE A 85 -20.01 -17.04 0.64
C PHE A 85 -19.99 -15.52 0.90
N PHE A 86 -18.84 -14.86 0.79
CA PHE A 86 -18.77 -13.40 0.94
C PHE A 86 -19.53 -12.66 -0.16
N ASN A 87 -19.51 -13.16 -1.40
CA ASN A 87 -20.33 -12.60 -2.48
C ASN A 87 -21.83 -12.78 -2.18
N TRP A 88 -22.24 -13.96 -1.71
CA TRP A 88 -23.63 -14.18 -1.31
C TRP A 88 -24.09 -13.19 -0.22
N ILE A 89 -23.26 -12.91 0.79
CA ILE A 89 -23.56 -11.88 1.80
C ILE A 89 -23.71 -10.50 1.15
N ALA A 90 -22.76 -10.13 0.28
CA ALA A 90 -22.76 -8.84 -0.40
C ALA A 90 -24.03 -8.64 -1.23
N ASP A 91 -24.41 -9.65 -2.01
CA ASP A 91 -25.60 -9.66 -2.84
C ASP A 91 -26.87 -9.61 -1.97
N TYR A 92 -26.94 -10.45 -0.92
CA TYR A 92 -28.11 -10.53 -0.05
C TYR A 92 -28.38 -9.22 0.70
N TYR A 93 -27.34 -8.60 1.26
CA TYR A 93 -27.47 -7.34 2.00
C TYR A 93 -27.32 -6.09 1.12
N SER A 94 -27.21 -6.25 -0.21
CA SER A 94 -27.03 -5.14 -1.16
C SER A 94 -25.85 -4.21 -0.83
N VAL A 95 -24.77 -4.78 -0.30
CA VAL A 95 -23.51 -4.09 0.02
C VAL A 95 -22.41 -4.54 -0.94
N THR A 96 -21.24 -3.90 -0.89
CA THR A 96 -20.12 -4.32 -1.73
C THR A 96 -19.36 -5.51 -1.13
N LEU A 97 -18.78 -6.36 -1.98
CA LEU A 97 -17.86 -7.41 -1.53
C LEU A 97 -16.70 -6.81 -0.70
N SER A 98 -16.22 -5.62 -1.07
CA SER A 98 -15.13 -4.97 -0.35
C SER A 98 -15.52 -4.57 1.08
N GLU A 99 -16.76 -4.12 1.31
CA GLU A 99 -17.29 -3.85 2.66
C GLU A 99 -17.50 -5.12 3.48
N VAL A 100 -18.01 -6.20 2.86
CA VAL A 100 -18.14 -7.50 3.54
C VAL A 100 -16.77 -7.99 4.00
N LEU A 101 -15.76 -7.96 3.12
CA LEU A 101 -14.40 -8.38 3.46
C LEU A 101 -13.76 -7.46 4.51
N ASP A 102 -13.98 -6.14 4.41
CA ASP A 102 -13.44 -5.19 5.39
C ASP A 102 -14.02 -5.39 6.79
N THR A 103 -15.28 -5.82 6.86
CA THR A 103 -15.98 -6.12 8.12
C THR A 103 -15.61 -7.51 8.66
N ALA A 104 -15.48 -8.51 7.77
CA ALA A 104 -15.18 -9.89 8.15
C ALA A 104 -13.72 -10.08 8.58
N VAL A 105 -12.79 -9.29 8.04
CA VAL A 105 -11.36 -9.41 8.34
C VAL A 105 -10.99 -8.48 9.52
N PRO A 106 -10.55 -9.04 10.66
CA PRO A 106 -10.25 -8.24 11.85
C PRO A 106 -9.16 -7.19 11.61
N ALA A 107 -9.37 -5.99 12.14
CA ALA A 107 -8.45 -4.85 12.01
C ALA A 107 -7.04 -5.12 12.58
N PHE A 108 -6.91 -6.04 13.55
CA PHE A 108 -5.65 -6.29 14.26
C PHE A 108 -4.53 -6.85 13.36
N SER A 109 -4.88 -7.48 12.23
CA SER A 109 -3.88 -8.05 11.30
C SER A 109 -3.23 -6.99 10.40
N LEU A 110 -3.69 -5.74 10.46
CA LEU A 110 -3.35 -4.71 9.48
C LEU A 110 -2.57 -3.61 10.17
N THR A 111 -1.27 -3.85 10.37
CA THR A 111 -0.35 -2.81 10.84
C THR A 111 -0.51 -1.58 9.94
N PRO A 112 -0.85 -0.39 10.49
CA PRO A 112 -0.96 0.80 9.67
C PRO A 112 0.36 1.01 8.92
N LEU A 113 0.29 1.40 7.65
CA LEU A 113 1.49 1.69 6.87
C LEU A 113 2.15 2.94 7.46
N LEU A 114 3.04 2.74 8.43
CA LEU A 114 3.81 3.82 9.03
C LEU A 114 4.86 4.27 8.02
N LYS A 115 4.73 5.51 7.54
CA LYS A 115 5.75 6.13 6.70
C LYS A 115 7.00 6.38 7.54
N ARG A 116 8.09 5.70 7.21
CA ARG A 116 9.40 5.97 7.81
C ARG A 116 10.12 7.05 7.01
N ILE A 117 10.67 8.03 7.71
CA ILE A 117 11.55 9.06 7.16
C ILE A 117 12.97 8.67 7.56
N LYS A 118 13.88 8.66 6.59
CA LYS A 118 15.31 8.43 6.81
C LYS A 118 16.06 9.62 6.24
N LEU A 119 17.08 10.07 6.95
CA LEU A 119 17.97 11.10 6.44
C LEU A 119 18.71 10.60 5.20
N THR A 120 18.87 11.48 4.23
CA THR A 120 19.79 11.27 3.11
C THR A 120 21.21 11.60 3.57
N GLN A 121 22.23 11.16 2.83
CA GLN A 121 23.64 11.48 3.15
C GLN A 121 23.89 12.99 3.30
N LYS A 122 23.19 13.82 2.49
CA LYS A 122 23.22 15.29 2.62
C LYS A 122 22.60 15.77 3.94
N GLY A 123 21.49 15.17 4.35
CA GLY A 123 20.84 15.47 5.63
C GLY A 123 21.66 15.06 6.85
N GLU A 124 22.41 13.95 6.75
CA GLU A 124 23.35 13.53 7.79
C GLU A 124 24.53 14.51 7.92
N ALA A 125 25.11 14.95 6.80
CA ALA A 125 26.22 15.90 6.77
C ALA A 125 25.84 17.34 7.18
N THR A 126 24.56 17.71 7.05
CA THR A 126 24.08 19.07 7.37
C THR A 126 24.04 19.27 8.89
N LYS A 127 24.90 20.15 9.44
CA LYS A 127 24.92 20.43 10.88
C LYS A 127 23.79 21.35 11.34
N THR A 128 23.51 22.42 10.60
CA THR A 128 22.51 23.43 10.99
C THR A 128 21.92 24.13 9.77
N LEU A 129 20.60 24.28 9.72
CA LEU A 129 19.89 25.10 8.73
C LEU A 129 19.52 26.45 9.37
N SER A 130 20.47 27.39 9.38
CA SER A 130 20.34 28.67 10.09
C SER A 130 19.14 29.52 9.61
N ALA A 131 18.78 29.42 8.33
CA ALA A 131 17.65 30.16 7.74
C ALA A 131 16.27 29.52 8.00
N ALA A 132 16.20 28.37 8.69
CA ALA A 132 14.96 27.62 8.92
C ALA A 132 14.95 26.92 10.28
N PRO A 133 14.56 27.62 11.37
CA PRO A 133 14.67 27.12 12.74
C PRO A 133 13.89 25.82 12.96
N LYS A 134 12.67 25.69 12.42
CA LYS A 134 11.88 24.46 12.50
C LYS A 134 12.50 23.27 11.76
N GLN A 135 13.15 23.51 10.62
CA GLN A 135 13.82 22.44 9.86
C GLN A 135 15.06 21.94 10.61
N SER A 136 15.82 22.85 11.22
CA SER A 136 16.94 22.50 12.09
C SER A 136 16.50 21.63 13.28
N GLU A 137 15.38 21.98 13.89
CA GLU A 137 14.84 21.23 15.03
C GLU A 137 14.38 19.82 14.65
N ILE A 138 13.67 19.68 13.54
CA ILE A 138 13.26 18.36 12.99
C ILE A 138 14.50 17.53 12.61
N LEU A 139 15.49 18.13 11.95
CA LEU A 139 16.72 17.44 11.54
C LEU A 139 17.51 16.96 12.76
N ARG A 140 17.64 17.80 13.80
CA ARG A 140 18.26 17.43 15.07
C ARG A 140 17.53 16.26 15.73
N PHE A 141 16.20 16.32 15.81
CA PHE A 141 15.40 15.24 16.36
C PHE A 141 15.60 13.91 15.62
N ILE A 142 15.61 13.92 14.29
CA ILE A 142 15.83 12.68 13.51
C ILE A 142 17.25 12.14 13.73
N LYS A 143 18.26 13.01 13.92
CA LYS A 143 19.63 12.59 14.25
C LYS A 143 19.75 11.96 15.63
N GLU A 144 19.06 12.52 16.63
CA GLU A 144 19.02 11.98 18.00
C GLU A 144 18.36 10.59 18.03
N GLU A 145 17.34 10.35 17.20
CA GLU A 145 16.67 9.05 17.01
C GLU A 145 17.44 8.06 16.10
N GLY A 146 18.74 8.30 15.85
CA GLY A 146 19.58 7.40 15.05
C GLY A 146 19.39 7.48 13.54
N GLY A 147 18.90 8.62 13.03
CA GLY A 147 18.84 8.92 11.59
C GLY A 147 17.60 8.41 10.86
N SER A 148 16.67 7.76 11.56
CA SER A 148 15.37 7.37 10.99
C SER A 148 14.26 7.38 12.03
N THR A 149 13.08 7.88 11.67
CA THR A 149 11.92 7.88 12.55
C THR A 149 10.62 7.75 11.75
N TYR A 150 9.49 7.55 12.42
CA TYR A 150 8.18 7.50 11.78
C TYR A 150 7.60 8.91 11.61
N GLN A 151 7.00 9.17 10.45
CA GLN A 151 6.34 10.45 10.16
C GLN A 151 5.24 10.78 11.18
N ALA A 152 4.59 9.78 11.76
CA ALA A 152 3.58 9.96 12.81
C ALA A 152 4.17 10.66 14.05
N ILE A 153 5.37 10.26 14.47
CA ILE A 153 6.06 10.82 15.64
C ILE A 153 6.41 12.29 15.38
N ILE A 154 6.92 12.60 14.18
CA ILE A 154 7.22 13.99 13.79
C ILE A 154 5.96 14.84 13.79
N LYS A 155 4.84 14.34 13.27
CA LYS A 155 3.57 15.08 13.24
C LYS A 155 3.00 15.33 14.64
N GLN A 156 3.19 14.39 15.56
CA GLN A 156 2.75 14.55 16.94
C GLN A 156 3.58 15.60 17.68
N ARG A 157 4.89 15.66 17.42
CA ARG A 157 5.81 16.56 18.10
C ARG A 157 5.89 17.96 17.50
N PHE A 158 5.72 18.09 16.18
CA PHE A 158 5.88 19.35 15.47
C PHE A 158 4.58 19.74 14.73
N LEU A 159 3.93 20.80 15.22
CA LEU A 159 2.77 21.41 14.55
C LEU A 159 3.19 22.03 13.19
N ASN A 160 2.35 21.84 12.16
CA ASN A 160 2.54 22.39 10.81
C ASN A 160 3.86 21.99 10.12
N CYS A 161 4.33 20.75 10.34
CA CYS A 161 5.56 20.20 9.78
C CYS A 161 5.50 19.81 8.28
N HIS A 162 4.37 20.03 7.59
CA HIS A 162 4.19 19.63 6.19
C HIS A 162 5.11 20.39 5.20
N SER A 163 5.23 21.71 5.33
CA SER A 163 6.11 22.52 4.47
C SER A 163 7.59 22.30 4.77
N PRO A 164 8.03 22.28 6.05
CA PRO A 164 9.41 21.97 6.43
C PRO A 164 9.91 20.61 5.94
N LEU A 165 9.09 19.56 6.03
CA LEU A 165 9.44 18.20 5.61
C LEU A 165 9.58 18.03 4.10
N LYS A 166 8.96 18.89 3.29
CA LYS A 166 9.03 18.82 1.83
C LYS A 166 10.28 19.52 1.27
N ALA A 167 10.84 20.44 2.04
CA ALA A 167 12.00 21.26 1.68
C ALA A 167 13.32 20.76 2.31
N LEU A 168 13.28 19.66 3.06
CA LEU A 168 14.42 18.89 3.57
C LEU A 168 14.74 17.74 2.62
#